data_AF-A0A2G1X3E1-F1
#
_entry.id   AF-A0A2G1X3E1-F1
#
_cell.length_a   1.000
_cell.length_b   1.000
_cell.length_c   1.000
_cell.angle_alpha   90.00
_cell.angle_beta   90.00
_cell.angle_gamma   90.00
#
_symmetry.space_group_name_H-M   'P 1'
#
loop_
_entity.id
_entity.type
_entity.pdbx_description
1 polymer ?
#
loop_
_entity_poly.entity_id
_entity_poly.type
_entity_poly.pdbx_seq_one_letter_code
_entity_poly.pdbx_strand_id
1 'polypeptide(L)'
;REAGAVVTEAVLYRLARPAGAGDSAELVAAGDLDAVAFTSSLTVDNFLAAAADRGVEDAARAGLADAVVGVIGPPTAETAAERGVDVDVVPDEAAFEALATAVVDALDETAARHD
;
A
#
# COMPACT_ATOMS: atom_id res chain seq x y z
N ARG A 1 -5.12 -29.67 -9.49
CA ARG A 1 -5.94 -30.87 -9.17
C ARG A 1 -6.42 -31.61 -10.43
N GLU A 2 -6.39 -30.99 -11.62
CA GLU A 2 -6.83 -31.61 -12.89
C GLU A 2 -5.86 -32.68 -13.47
N ALA A 3 -4.61 -32.76 -13.00
CA ALA A 3 -3.64 -33.74 -13.47
C ALA A 3 -3.61 -35.09 -12.69
N GLY A 4 -4.63 -35.40 -11.88
CA GLY A 4 -4.73 -36.69 -11.16
C GLY A 4 -3.85 -36.83 -9.91
N ALA A 5 -3.16 -35.77 -9.48
CA ALA A 5 -2.36 -35.77 -8.25
C ALA A 5 -3.20 -35.53 -6.98
N VAL A 6 -2.85 -36.22 -5.89
CA VAL A 6 -3.37 -35.95 -4.54
C VAL A 6 -2.59 -34.79 -3.93
N VAL A 7 -3.20 -33.60 -3.92
CA VAL A 7 -2.61 -32.39 -3.32
C VAL A 7 -3.06 -32.29 -1.86
N THR A 8 -2.11 -32.46 -0.94
CA THR A 8 -2.30 -32.15 0.48
C THR A 8 -1.72 -30.78 0.76
N GLU A 9 -2.58 -29.84 1.12
CA GLU A 9 -2.18 -28.46 1.42
C GLU A 9 -1.86 -28.35 2.91
N ALA A 10 -0.61 -27.98 3.23
CA ALA A 10 -0.16 -27.78 4.61
C ALA A 10 0.15 -26.30 4.81
N VAL A 11 -0.60 -25.63 5.69
CA VAL A 11 -0.37 -24.23 6.03
C VAL A 11 0.81 -24.14 7.00
N LEU A 12 1.95 -23.64 6.53
CA LEU A 12 3.16 -23.52 7.36
C LEU A 12 3.14 -22.28 8.25
N TYR A 13 2.60 -21.17 7.75
CA TYR A 13 2.50 -19.92 8.48
C TYR A 13 1.31 -19.10 7.97
N ARG A 14 0.96 -18.07 8.75
CA ARG A 14 -0.06 -17.08 8.39
C ARG A 14 0.50 -15.70 8.67
N LEU A 15 0.34 -14.79 7.72
CA LEU A 15 0.60 -13.38 7.95
C LEU A 15 -0.58 -12.79 8.72
N ALA A 16 -0.27 -12.06 9.79
CA ALA A 16 -1.25 -11.36 10.59
C ALA A 16 -0.75 -9.94 10.85
N ARG A 17 -1.68 -8.98 10.87
CA ARG A 17 -1.35 -7.61 11.26
C ARG A 17 -0.99 -7.59 12.76
N PRO A 18 0.15 -6.99 13.16
CA PRO A 18 0.52 -6.88 14.56
C PRO A 18 -0.53 -6.11 15.37
N ALA A 19 -0.70 -6.49 16.65
CA ALA A 19 -1.55 -5.74 17.57
C ALA A 19 -1.00 -4.31 17.74
N GLY A 20 -1.88 -3.32 17.70
CA GLY A 20 -1.51 -1.91 17.78
C GLY A 20 -0.97 -1.29 16.49
N ALA A 21 -0.73 -2.05 15.42
CA ALA A 21 -0.31 -1.46 14.14
C ALA A 21 -1.38 -0.51 13.58
N GLY A 22 -0.96 0.57 12.90
CA GLY A 22 -1.84 1.53 12.22
C GLY A 22 -1.47 3.00 12.39
N ASP A 23 -0.37 3.31 13.07
CA ASP A 23 0.11 4.69 13.24
C ASP A 23 0.29 5.41 11.89
N SER A 24 0.72 4.70 10.84
CA SER A 24 0.81 5.27 9.50
C SER A 24 -0.55 5.69 8.94
N ALA A 25 -1.64 5.01 9.28
CA ALA A 25 -2.98 5.43 8.85
C ALA A 25 -3.44 6.71 9.56
N GLU A 26 -3.07 6.89 10.83
CA GLU A 26 -3.34 8.14 11.55
C GLU A 26 -2.51 9.30 10.99
N LEU A 27 -1.23 9.06 10.69
CA LEU A 27 -0.35 10.07 10.09
C LEU A 27 -0.84 10.50 8.70
N VAL A 28 -1.22 9.56 7.83
CA VAL A 28 -1.83 9.90 6.54
C VAL A 28 -3.13 10.66 6.73
N ALA A 29 -4.00 10.21 7.66
CA ALA A 29 -5.26 10.89 7.94
C ALA A 29 -5.08 12.32 8.48
N ALA A 30 -3.96 12.60 9.15
CA ALA A 30 -3.58 13.93 9.61
C ALA A 30 -2.93 14.80 8.53
N GLY A 31 -2.58 14.21 7.37
CA GLY A 31 -1.80 14.89 6.32
C GLY A 31 -0.32 15.03 6.66
N ASP A 32 0.20 14.20 7.57
CA ASP A 32 1.58 14.26 8.07
C ASP A 32 2.56 13.40 7.23
N LEU A 33 2.08 12.75 6.16
CA LEU A 33 2.92 11.99 5.22
C LEU A 33 2.72 12.50 3.80
N ASP A 34 3.82 12.87 3.14
CA ASP A 34 3.79 13.30 1.74
C ASP A 34 3.78 12.11 0.75
N ALA A 35 4.15 10.91 1.22
CA ALA A 35 4.20 9.72 0.38
C ALA A 35 3.98 8.41 1.17
N VAL A 36 3.45 7.40 0.48
CA VAL A 36 3.19 6.05 1.00
C VAL A 36 3.64 4.99 0.01
N ALA A 37 4.35 3.97 0.50
CA ALA A 37 4.86 2.87 -0.31
C ALA A 37 4.30 1.52 0.17
N PHE A 38 3.50 0.85 -0.64
CA PHE A 38 2.94 -0.47 -0.35
C PHE A 38 3.75 -1.60 -1.01
N THR A 39 4.27 -2.50 -0.18
CA THR A 39 5.15 -3.60 -0.63
C THR A 39 4.41 -4.89 -0.96
N SER A 40 3.08 -4.93 -0.75
CA SER A 40 2.22 -6.04 -1.15
C SER A 40 0.75 -5.67 -1.07
N SER A 41 -0.11 -6.42 -1.74
CA SER A 41 -1.57 -6.36 -1.59
C SER A 41 -2.02 -6.41 -0.13
N LEU A 42 -1.39 -7.26 0.68
CA LEU A 42 -1.75 -7.41 2.09
C LEU A 42 -1.44 -6.15 2.91
N THR A 43 -0.44 -5.36 2.53
CA THR A 43 -0.14 -4.09 3.21
C THR A 43 -1.20 -3.03 2.93
N VAL A 44 -1.80 -3.02 1.74
CA VAL A 44 -2.94 -2.14 1.40
C VAL A 44 -4.15 -2.51 2.25
N ASP A 45 -4.53 -3.80 2.24
CA ASP A 45 -5.68 -4.30 3.01
C ASP A 45 -5.51 -4.03 4.52
N ASN A 46 -4.33 -4.31 5.07
CA ASN A 46 -4.05 -4.10 6.48
C ASN A 46 -4.04 -2.63 6.89
N PHE A 47 -3.57 -1.74 6.00
CA PHE A 47 -3.58 -0.29 6.23
C PHE A 47 -5.02 0.23 6.32
N LEU A 48 -5.87 -0.08 5.33
CA LEU A 48 -7.26 0.36 5.32
C LEU A 48 -8.05 -0.24 6.49
N ALA A 49 -7.85 -1.52 6.79
CA ALA A 49 -8.45 -2.13 7.97
C ALA A 49 -7.98 -1.44 9.27
N ALA A 50 -6.72 -0.97 9.34
CA ALA A 50 -6.20 -0.31 10.53
C ALA A 50 -6.79 1.10 10.68
N ALA A 51 -7.00 1.80 9.56
CA ALA A 51 -7.70 3.08 9.52
C ALA A 51 -9.16 2.93 9.97
N ALA A 52 -9.85 1.89 9.49
CA ALA A 52 -11.23 1.56 9.87
C ALA A 52 -11.36 1.26 11.37
N ASP A 53 -10.48 0.41 11.91
CA ASP A 53 -10.47 0.06 13.34
C ASP A 53 -10.23 1.28 14.25
N ARG A 54 -9.57 2.31 13.72
CA ARG A 54 -9.28 3.58 14.40
C ARG A 54 -10.33 4.67 14.15
N GLY A 55 -11.32 4.41 13.29
CA GLY A 55 -12.34 5.40 12.92
C GLY A 55 -11.81 6.55 12.07
N VAL A 56 -10.69 6.35 11.35
CA VAL A 56 -10.06 7.38 10.50
C VAL A 56 -10.02 6.97 9.02
N GLU A 57 -10.81 5.98 8.60
CA GLU A 57 -10.77 5.46 7.22
C GLU A 57 -11.00 6.55 6.16
N ASP A 58 -12.05 7.37 6.30
CA ASP A 58 -12.35 8.42 5.33
C ASP A 58 -11.23 9.48 5.26
N ALA A 59 -10.68 9.86 6.41
CA ALA A 59 -9.57 10.81 6.48
C ALA A 59 -8.28 10.21 5.92
N ALA A 60 -7.99 8.93 6.18
CA ALA A 60 -6.85 8.23 5.61
C ALA A 60 -6.96 8.10 4.09
N ARG A 61 -8.16 7.89 3.55
CA ARG A 61 -8.40 7.88 2.10
C ARG A 61 -8.19 9.25 1.48
N ALA A 62 -8.66 10.31 2.12
CA ALA A 62 -8.38 11.68 1.69
C ALA A 62 -6.88 11.97 1.71
N GLY A 63 -6.18 11.63 2.80
CA GLY A 63 -4.75 11.80 2.90
C GLY A 63 -3.95 10.98 1.88
N LEU A 64 -4.40 9.77 1.53
CA LEU A 64 -3.80 9.00 0.44
C LEU A 64 -3.98 9.68 -0.93
N ALA A 65 -5.10 10.38 -1.15
CA ALA A 65 -5.32 11.12 -2.40
C ALA A 65 -4.47 12.40 -2.50
N ASP A 66 -4.00 12.93 -1.36
CA ASP A 66 -3.13 14.10 -1.28
C ASP A 66 -1.63 13.73 -1.22
N ALA A 67 -1.30 12.46 -0.95
CA ALA A 67 0.06 11.93 -0.86
C ALA A 67 0.45 11.17 -2.14
N VAL A 68 1.76 11.05 -2.41
CA VAL A 68 2.27 10.18 -3.47
C VAL A 68 2.15 8.71 -3.04
N VAL A 69 1.38 7.92 -3.78
CA VAL A 69 1.17 6.49 -3.50
C VAL A 69 1.94 5.62 -4.49
N GLY A 70 2.95 4.91 -3.98
CA GLY A 70 3.68 3.90 -4.73
C GLY A 70 3.35 2.47 -4.29
N VAL A 71 3.41 1.54 -5.24
CA VAL A 71 3.24 0.10 -4.96
C VAL A 71 4.31 -0.73 -5.63
N ILE A 72 4.73 -1.85 -5.03
CA ILE A 72 5.89 -2.63 -5.51
C ILE A 72 5.69 -3.30 -6.88
N GLY A 73 4.45 -3.45 -7.35
CA GLY A 73 4.20 -4.13 -8.62
C GLY A 73 2.71 -4.28 -8.97
N PRO A 74 2.42 -4.76 -10.19
CA PRO A 74 1.07 -4.77 -10.76
C PRO A 74 -0.01 -5.45 -9.89
N PRO A 75 0.23 -6.61 -9.24
CA PRO A 75 -0.79 -7.22 -8.39
C PRO A 75 -1.18 -6.35 -7.18
N THR A 76 -0.23 -5.55 -6.66
CA THR A 76 -0.52 -4.63 -5.55
C THR A 76 -1.29 -3.40 -6.08
N ALA A 77 -0.96 -2.92 -7.28
CA ALA A 77 -1.72 -1.85 -7.94
C ALA A 77 -3.18 -2.24 -8.20
N GLU A 78 -3.42 -3.46 -8.68
CA GLU A 78 -4.77 -4.00 -8.85
C GLU A 78 -5.53 -4.03 -7.51
N THR A 79 -4.88 -4.51 -6.44
CA THR A 79 -5.49 -4.53 -5.11
C THR A 79 -5.81 -3.11 -4.61
N ALA A 80 -4.90 -2.15 -4.80
CA ALA A 80 -5.13 -0.75 -4.42
C ALA A 80 -6.34 -0.16 -5.16
N ALA A 81 -6.41 -0.35 -6.48
CA ALA A 81 -7.53 0.10 -7.30
C ALA A 81 -8.86 -0.54 -6.87
N GLU A 82 -8.89 -1.85 -6.61
CA GLU A 82 -10.09 -2.54 -6.08
C GLU A 82 -10.56 -1.99 -4.72
N ARG A 83 -9.64 -1.40 -3.96
CA ARG A 83 -9.92 -0.77 -2.66
C ARG A 83 -10.16 0.73 -2.77
N GLY A 84 -10.18 1.31 -3.98
CA GLY A 84 -10.36 2.74 -4.19
C GLY A 84 -9.19 3.58 -3.69
N VAL A 85 -7.97 3.06 -3.81
CA VAL A 85 -6.72 3.80 -3.59
C VAL A 85 -6.07 4.01 -4.96
N ASP A 86 -5.90 5.27 -5.34
CA ASP A 86 -5.17 5.63 -6.56
C ASP A 86 -3.66 5.41 -6.35
N VAL A 87 -2.99 4.95 -7.40
CA VAL A 87 -1.55 4.65 -7.37
C VAL A 87 -0.86 5.54 -8.40
N ASP A 88 0.12 6.30 -7.94
CA ASP A 88 0.89 7.23 -8.77
C ASP A 88 2.06 6.54 -9.45
N VAL A 89 2.70 5.58 -8.76
CA VAL A 89 3.92 4.94 -9.25
C VAL A 89 3.97 3.44 -9.00
N VAL A 90 4.39 2.71 -10.04
CA VAL A 90 4.73 1.29 -9.99
C VAL A 90 6.12 1.16 -10.63
N PRO A 91 7.15 0.69 -9.91
CA PRO A 91 8.47 0.53 -10.49
C PRO A 91 8.48 -0.64 -11.49
N ASP A 92 9.40 -0.59 -12.46
CA ASP A 92 9.59 -1.67 -13.44
C ASP A 92 10.05 -2.99 -12.78
N GLU A 93 10.77 -2.88 -11.66
CA GLU A 93 11.27 -4.00 -10.87
C GLU A 93 10.57 -4.07 -9.51
N ALA A 94 10.07 -5.27 -9.17
CA ALA A 94 9.45 -5.53 -7.87
C ALA A 94 10.50 -5.69 -6.75
N ALA A 95 11.26 -4.63 -6.51
CA ALA A 95 12.30 -4.54 -5.50
C ALA A 95 12.03 -3.36 -4.56
N PHE A 96 12.41 -3.49 -3.29
CA PHE A 96 12.20 -2.44 -2.30
C PHE A 96 12.94 -1.14 -2.67
N GLU A 97 14.18 -1.26 -3.14
CA GLU A 97 14.98 -0.11 -3.58
C GLU A 97 14.33 0.60 -4.78
N ALA A 98 13.88 -0.16 -5.78
CA ALA A 98 13.19 0.39 -6.94
C ALA A 98 11.91 1.14 -6.55
N LEU A 99 11.10 0.55 -5.65
CA LEU A 99 9.90 1.21 -5.12
C LEU A 99 10.23 2.50 -4.37
N ALA A 100 11.20 2.45 -3.46
CA ALA A 100 11.56 3.61 -2.65
C ALA A 100 12.08 4.77 -3.53
N THR A 101 12.97 4.48 -4.48
CA THR A 101 13.48 5.47 -5.43
C THR A 101 12.36 6.07 -6.26
N ALA A 102 11.50 5.24 -6.84
CA ALA A 102 10.41 5.72 -7.70
C ALA A 102 9.39 6.61 -6.95
N VAL A 103 9.12 6.31 -5.67
CA VAL A 103 8.26 7.14 -4.81
C VAL A 103 8.90 8.50 -4.51
N VAL A 104 10.20 8.53 -4.19
CA VAL A 104 10.93 9.77 -3.92
C VAL A 104 11.00 10.63 -5.19
N ASP A 105 11.31 10.03 -6.34
CA ASP A 105 11.37 10.74 -7.62
C ASP A 105 10.00 11.39 -7.96
N ALA A 106 8.90 10.64 -7.78
CA ALA A 106 7.54 11.16 -7.99
C ALA A 106 7.17 12.30 -7.02
N LEU A 107 7.69 12.25 -5.79
CA LEU A 107 7.50 13.31 -4.80
C LEU A 107 8.21 14.60 -5.21
N ASP A 108 9.46 14.50 -5.65
CA ASP A 108 10.25 15.64 -6.13
C ASP A 108 9.61 16.29 -7.38
N GLU A 109 9.08 15.49 -8.30
CA GLU A 109 8.34 15.99 -9.47
C GLU A 109 7.06 16.74 -9.09
N THR A 110 6.36 16.28 -8.05
CA THR A 110 5.15 16.94 -7.55
C THR A 110 5.49 18.28 -6.90
N ALA A 111 6.53 18.31 -6.05
CA ALA A 111 7.00 19.56 -5.42
C ALA A 111 7.39 20.61 -6.47
N ALA A 112 8.13 20.21 -7.51
CA ALA A 112 8.58 21.11 -8.57
C ALA A 112 7.45 21.73 -9.42
N ARG A 113 6.24 21.14 -9.41
CA ARG A 113 5.05 21.70 -10.07
C ARG A 113 4.33 22.77 -9.27
N HIS A 114 4.59 22.85 -7.97
CA HIS A 114 3.93 23.78 -7.05
C HIS A 114 4.79 25.00 -6.70
N ASP A 115 6.03 25.07 -7.18
CA ASP A 115 6.93 26.24 -7.19
C ASP A 115 6.78 27.10 -8.45
#